data_AF-A0A538E891-F1
#
_entry.id   AF-A0A538E891-F1
#
_cell.length_a   1.000
_cell.length_b   1.000
_cell.length_c   1.000
_cell.angle_alpha   90.00
_cell.angle_beta   90.00
_cell.angle_gamma   90.00
#
_symmetry.space_group_name_H-M   'P 1'
#
loop_
_entity.id
_entity.type
_entity.pdbx_description
1 polymer ?
#
loop_
_entity_poly.entity_id
_entity_poly.type
_entity_poly.pdbx_seq_one_letter_code
_entity_poly.pdbx_strand_id
1 'polypeptide(L)'
;MRQPTKEDVDALVGPATPHFAYQLRARLEELVLDLPEGHPVKRYAKEKMELLDRLGHASSKAEEGGREPRSRIGWNEIPSAAPAYDPLPQRE
;
A
#
# COMPACT_ATOMS: atom_id res chain seq x y z
N MET A 1 -10.28 -24.05 -7.89
CA MET A 1 -9.64 -22.73 -7.96
C MET A 1 -8.13 -22.93 -7.94
N ARG A 2 -7.36 -22.13 -8.69
CA ARG A 2 -5.89 -22.18 -8.66
C ARG A 2 -5.42 -21.67 -7.29
N GLN A 3 -4.38 -22.29 -6.72
CA GLN A 3 -3.78 -21.81 -5.49
C GLN A 3 -3.12 -20.44 -5.73
N PRO A 4 -3.43 -19.41 -4.91
CA PRO A 4 -2.83 -18.08 -5.04
C PRO A 4 -1.30 -18.12 -4.93
N THR A 5 -0.62 -17.35 -5.79
CA THR A 5 0.83 -17.16 -5.75
C THR A 5 1.21 -15.77 -5.23
N LYS A 6 2.51 -15.55 -5.01
CA LYS A 6 3.02 -14.21 -4.70
C LYS A 6 2.82 -13.25 -5.87
N GLU A 7 2.91 -13.74 -7.11
CA GLU A 7 2.68 -12.88 -8.30
C GLU A 7 1.22 -12.40 -8.37
N ASP A 8 0.26 -13.23 -7.94
CA ASP A 8 -1.14 -12.81 -7.87
C ASP A 8 -1.33 -11.66 -6.85
N VAL A 9 -0.60 -11.70 -5.72
CA VAL A 9 -0.55 -10.61 -4.75
C VAL A 9 0.11 -9.36 -5.35
N ASP A 10 1.26 -9.52 -6.00
CA ASP A 10 2.00 -8.41 -6.60
C ASP A 10 1.23 -7.75 -7.75
N ALA A 11 0.45 -8.52 -8.52
CA ALA A 11 -0.42 -7.99 -9.57
C ALA A 11 -1.52 -7.07 -9.03
N LEU A 12 -2.03 -7.34 -7.83
CA LEU A 12 -3.00 -6.47 -7.16
C LEU A 12 -2.34 -5.23 -6.55
N VAL A 13 -1.15 -5.36 -5.98
CA VAL A 13 -0.49 -4.28 -5.22
C VAL A 13 0.38 -3.36 -6.10
N GLY A 14 0.92 -3.88 -7.20
CA GLY A 14 1.77 -3.15 -8.14
C GLY A 14 1.16 -1.82 -8.59
N PRO A 15 -0.05 -1.81 -9.16
CA PRO A 15 -0.71 -0.59 -9.64
C PRO A 15 -1.42 0.20 -8.54
N ALA A 16 -1.15 -0.06 -7.25
CA ALA A 16 -1.89 0.56 -6.16
C ALA A 16 -1.65 2.08 -6.09
N THR A 17 -2.76 2.82 -5.98
CA THR A 17 -2.78 4.25 -5.67
C THR A 17 -3.55 4.48 -4.37
N PRO A 18 -3.36 5.61 -3.66
CA PRO A 18 -4.09 5.91 -2.43
C PRO A 18 -5.60 5.72 -2.54
N HIS A 19 -6.20 6.18 -3.65
CA HIS A 19 -7.64 6.12 -3.87
C HIS A 19 -8.20 4.69 -3.90
N PHE A 20 -7.41 3.72 -4.39
CA PHE A 20 -7.85 2.33 -4.50
C PHE A 20 -7.32 1.44 -3.37
N ALA A 21 -6.58 1.98 -2.42
CA ALA A 21 -5.82 1.18 -1.47
C ALA A 21 -6.72 0.22 -0.65
N TYR A 22 -7.85 0.70 -0.14
CA TYR A 22 -8.80 -0.13 0.61
C TYR A 22 -9.55 -1.15 -0.27
N GLN A 23 -9.82 -0.82 -1.54
CA GLN A 23 -10.43 -1.78 -2.47
C GLN A 23 -9.47 -2.92 -2.79
N LEU A 24 -8.19 -2.60 -2.99
CA LEU A 24 -7.15 -3.61 -3.21
C LEU A 24 -6.90 -4.44 -1.95
N ARG A 25 -6.97 -3.83 -0.76
CA ARG A 25 -6.84 -4.54 0.53
C ARG A 25 -7.93 -5.60 0.68
N ALA A 26 -9.19 -5.24 0.41
CA ALA A 26 -10.31 -6.19 0.45
C ALA A 26 -10.14 -7.34 -0.56
N ARG A 27 -9.72 -7.03 -1.80
CA ARG A 27 -9.42 -8.07 -2.80
C ARG A 27 -8.27 -8.99 -2.39
N LEU A 28 -7.24 -8.45 -1.73
CA LEU A 28 -6.14 -9.24 -1.19
C LEU A 28 -6.62 -10.19 -0.08
N GLU A 29 -7.51 -9.70 0.78
CA GLU A 29 -8.11 -10.47 1.88
C GLU A 29 -8.94 -11.64 1.35
N GLU A 30 -9.78 -11.40 0.34
CA GLU A 30 -10.52 -12.45 -0.37
C GLU A 30 -9.58 -13.47 -1.05
N LEU A 31 -8.52 -13.01 -1.72
CA LEU A 31 -7.57 -13.87 -2.42
C LEU A 31 -6.92 -14.92 -1.50
N VAL A 32 -6.66 -14.58 -0.23
CA VAL A 32 -5.94 -15.45 0.72
C VAL A 32 -6.83 -16.02 1.84
N LEU A 33 -8.14 -15.81 1.76
CA LEU A 33 -9.10 -16.18 2.81
C LEU A 33 -8.95 -17.66 3.22
N ASP A 34 -8.98 -18.54 2.24
CA ASP A 34 -8.97 -20.01 2.42
C ASP A 34 -7.58 -20.60 2.71
N LEU A 35 -6.51 -19.79 2.72
CA LEU A 35 -5.16 -20.28 3.00
C LEU A 35 -4.95 -20.50 4.52
N PRO A 36 -4.21 -21.53 4.94
CA PRO A 36 -3.81 -21.70 6.33
C PRO A 36 -3.01 -20.48 6.86
N GLU A 37 -3.10 -20.19 8.15
CA GLU A 37 -2.42 -19.02 8.74
C GLU A 37 -0.90 -19.02 8.54
N GLY A 38 -0.26 -20.19 8.56
CA GLY A 38 1.18 -20.34 8.33
C GLY A 38 1.60 -20.26 6.86
N HIS A 39 0.65 -20.18 5.91
CA HIS A 39 0.96 -20.23 4.49
C HIS A 39 1.81 -19.02 4.06
N PRO A 40 2.92 -19.22 3.34
CA PRO A 40 3.84 -18.12 2.99
C PRO A 40 3.17 -17.01 2.18
N VAL A 41 2.21 -17.34 1.30
CA VAL A 41 1.45 -16.33 0.53
C VAL A 41 0.49 -15.54 1.42
N LYS A 42 -0.13 -16.15 2.45
CA LYS A 42 -1.04 -15.45 3.37
C LYS A 42 -0.28 -14.46 4.24
N ARG A 43 0.91 -14.84 4.71
CA ARG A 43 1.82 -13.92 5.44
C ARG A 43 2.24 -12.75 4.57
N TYR A 44 2.67 -13.02 3.33
CA TYR A 44 3.05 -11.98 2.38
C TYR A 44 1.87 -11.03 2.07
N ALA A 45 0.67 -11.57 1.87
CA ALA A 45 -0.53 -10.76 1.66
C ALA A 45 -0.84 -9.87 2.88
N LYS A 46 -0.70 -10.36 4.11
CA LYS A 46 -0.87 -9.53 5.33
C LYS A 46 0.11 -8.34 5.34
N GLU A 47 1.38 -8.56 5.03
CA GLU A 47 2.38 -7.48 4.91
C GLU A 47 1.97 -6.42 3.85
N LYS A 48 1.40 -6.87 2.72
CA LYS A 48 0.90 -5.96 1.68
C LYS A 48 -0.41 -5.27 2.05
N MET A 49 -1.28 -5.89 2.85
CA MET A 49 -2.48 -5.23 3.38
C MET A 49 -2.09 -4.06 4.31
N GLU A 50 -1.05 -4.21 5.14
CA GLU A 50 -0.52 -3.12 5.97
C GLU A 50 0.11 -2.00 5.14
N LEU A 51 0.74 -2.33 4.00
CA LEU A 51 1.19 -1.32 3.04
C LEU A 51 0.01 -0.55 2.43
N LEU A 52 -1.04 -1.25 2.03
CA LEU A 52 -2.24 -0.65 1.45
C LEU A 52 -3.00 0.21 2.47
N ASP A 53 -3.06 -0.20 3.73
CA ASP A 53 -3.66 0.58 4.81
C ASP A 53 -2.96 1.95 4.97
N ARG A 54 -1.63 1.94 5.06
CA ARG A 54 -0.83 3.19 5.08
C ARG A 54 -0.99 4.00 3.80
N LEU A 55 -1.04 3.33 2.64
CA LEU A 55 -1.23 4.00 1.34
C LEU A 55 -2.57 4.74 1.26
N GLY A 56 -3.63 4.23 1.90
CA GLY A 56 -4.94 4.89 1.98
C GLY A 56 -4.90 6.24 2.71
N HIS A 57 -3.90 6.45 3.56
CA HIS A 57 -3.65 7.70 4.30
C HIS A 57 -2.51 8.54 3.70
N ALA A 58 -1.95 8.09 2.59
CA ALA A 58 -0.84 8.74 1.90
C ALA A 58 -1.31 9.52 0.67
N SER A 59 -0.53 10.50 0.22
CA SER A 59 -0.74 11.19 -1.05
C SER A 59 -0.09 10.48 -2.24
N SER A 60 0.82 9.53 -1.98
CA SER A 60 1.48 8.71 -2.99
C SER A 60 2.06 7.43 -2.39
N LYS A 61 2.19 6.38 -3.20
CA LYS A 61 2.90 5.15 -2.83
C LYS A 61 4.40 5.37 -2.71
N ALA A 62 4.97 6.28 -3.51
CA ALA A 62 6.36 6.76 -3.46
C ALA A 62 7.41 5.65 -3.25
N GLU A 63 7.28 4.50 -3.93
CA GLU A 63 8.33 3.46 -3.97
C GLU A 63 9.50 3.87 -4.87
N GLU A 64 9.26 4.76 -5.85
CA GLU A 64 10.25 5.25 -6.80
C GLU A 64 10.35 6.77 -6.69
N GLY A 65 11.53 7.27 -6.32
CA GLY A 65 11.79 8.67 -5.98
C GLY A 65 12.16 8.82 -4.50
N GLY A 66 13.39 9.25 -4.24
CA GLY A 66 13.86 9.53 -2.88
C GLY A 66 13.01 10.60 -2.18
N ARG A 67 13.20 10.76 -0.87
CA ARG A 67 12.56 11.84 -0.11
C ARG A 67 12.93 13.19 -0.74
N GLU A 68 11.95 13.87 -1.32
CA GLU A 68 12.18 15.20 -1.87
C GLU A 68 12.55 16.17 -0.71
N PRO A 69 13.68 16.90 -0.83
CA PRO A 69 14.12 17.79 0.22
C PRO A 69 13.21 19.01 0.32
N ARG A 70 12.85 19.39 1.55
CA ARG A 70 12.01 20.57 1.86
C ARG A 70 12.63 21.90 1.40
N SER A 71 13.93 21.90 1.04
CA SER A 71 14.66 23.07 0.56
C SER A 71 14.47 23.34 -0.94
N ARG A 72 13.66 22.57 -1.66
CA ARG A 72 13.39 22.79 -3.08
C ARG A 72 12.62 24.11 -3.27
N ILE A 73 13.20 25.03 -4.03
CA ILE A 73 12.62 26.35 -4.30
C ILE A 73 11.24 26.18 -4.96
N GLY A 74 10.22 26.87 -4.43
CA GLY A 74 8.82 26.78 -4.90
C GLY A 74 7.94 25.80 -4.13
N TRP A 75 8.48 25.07 -3.15
CA TRP A 75 7.76 24.13 -2.27
C TRP A 75 7.49 24.71 -0.87
N ASN A 76 7.51 26.05 -0.75
CA ASN A 76 7.40 26.75 0.52
C ASN A 76 5.98 26.73 1.11
N GLU A 77 4.94 26.49 0.31
CA GLU A 77 3.55 26.43 0.80
C GLU A 77 2.96 25.02 0.79
N ILE A 78 2.98 24.23 -0.30
CA ILE A 78 2.67 22.77 -0.25
C ILE A 78 3.30 22.05 -1.47
N PRO A 79 3.60 20.74 -1.40
CA PRO A 79 2.55 19.73 -1.54
C PRO A 79 2.56 18.75 -0.37
N SER A 80 1.37 18.26 -0.05
CA SER A 80 1.15 17.23 0.95
C SER A 80 1.93 16.00 0.48
N ALA A 81 3.13 15.83 1.02
CA ALA A 81 3.96 14.66 0.81
C ALA A 81 3.85 13.84 2.09
N ALA A 82 2.69 13.19 2.27
CA ALA A 82 2.52 12.11 3.23
C ALA A 82 2.73 10.81 2.45
N PRO A 83 3.96 10.34 2.26
CA PRO A 83 4.22 9.07 1.56
C PRO A 83 3.71 7.89 2.39
N ALA A 84 3.54 6.72 1.79
CA ALA A 84 3.06 5.53 2.51
C ALA A 84 3.94 5.10 3.70
N TYR A 85 5.21 5.51 3.74
CA TYR A 85 6.09 5.27 4.90
C TYR A 85 5.94 6.32 6.02
N ASP A 86 5.27 7.46 5.79
CA ASP A 86 5.00 8.53 6.75
C ASP A 86 3.59 9.14 6.48
N PRO A 87 2.51 8.35 6.68
CA PRO A 87 1.14 8.76 6.35
C PRO A 87 0.59 9.79 7.35
N LEU A 88 -0.46 10.51 6.95
CA LEU A 88 -1.17 11.41 7.88
C LEU A 88 -1.88 10.61 8.99
N PRO A 89 -2.03 11.20 10.19
CA PRO A 89 -2.79 10.58 11.27
C PRO A 89 -4.25 10.37 10.89
N GLN A 90 -4.85 9.30 11.40
CA GLN A 90 -6.30 9.04 11.26
C GLN A 90 -7.09 10.17 11.93
N ARG A 91 -8.09 10.69 11.22
CA ARG A 91 -9.04 11.65 11.80
C ARG A 91 -10.14 10.85 12.49
N GLU A 92 -10.34 11.11 13.79
CA GLU A 92 -11.44 10.56 14.59
C GLU A 92 -12.82 11.05 14.10
#